data_AF-A0A951KCG8-F1
#
_entry.id   AF-A0A951KCG8-F1
#
_cell.length_a   1.000
_cell.length_b   1.000
_cell.length_c   1.000
_cell.angle_alpha   90.00
_cell.angle_beta   90.00
_cell.angle_gamma   90.00
#
_symmetry.space_group_name_H-M   'P 1'
#
loop_
_entity.id
_entity.type
_entity.pdbx_description
1 polymer ?
#
loop_
_entity_poly.entity_id
_entity_poly.type
_entity_poly.pdbx_seq_one_letter_code
_entity_poly.pdbx_strand_id
1 'polypeptide(L)'
;MRRRGVPLRCALVVVSAIASYAMWYTSLSVRPDLLPACLQLWVVALLDDRRARRWTVAAAGVLAALAWLTKLSAVWALLAAVAYLVSRRRRRDALTLVGVFAAVALSLWLTFCALSDGRMLDNLMTLSASGIDGPLSIVKAGVRIVRVAVETAPLMVALTPVSLWVT
;
A
#
# COMPACT_ATOMS: atom_id res chain seq x y z
N MET A 1 0.12 16.86 14.14
CA MET A 1 -0.97 16.97 13.12
C MET A 1 -1.68 18.32 13.10
N ARG A 2 -1.93 19.01 14.22
CA ARG A 2 -2.55 20.36 14.27
C ARG A 2 -1.77 21.51 13.58
N ARG A 3 -0.47 21.34 13.30
CA ARG A 3 0.39 22.41 12.73
C ARG A 3 0.37 22.54 11.20
N ARG A 4 -0.33 21.68 10.45
CA ARG A 4 -0.28 21.65 8.97
C ARG A 4 -1.59 22.05 8.25
N GLY A 5 -2.57 22.61 8.97
CA GLY A 5 -3.84 23.06 8.35
C GLY A 5 -4.69 21.93 7.76
N VAL A 6 -4.47 20.68 8.20
CA VAL A 6 -5.26 19.53 7.76
C VAL A 6 -6.69 19.70 8.30
N PRO A 7 -7.73 19.72 7.44
CA PRO A 7 -9.10 19.90 7.89
C PRO A 7 -9.47 18.79 8.88
N LEU A 8 -10.18 19.15 9.95
CA LEU A 8 -10.55 18.26 11.07
C LEU A 8 -11.15 16.93 10.59
N ARG A 9 -11.85 16.96 9.45
CA ARG A 9 -12.47 15.81 8.78
C ARG A 9 -11.43 14.79 8.29
N CYS A 10 -10.33 15.22 7.69
CA CYS A 10 -9.25 14.32 7.27
C CYS A 10 -8.51 13.73 8.47
N ALA A 11 -8.34 14.51 9.55
CA ALA A 11 -7.75 14.01 10.79
C ALA A 11 -8.65 12.95 11.44
N LEU A 12 -9.97 13.16 11.44
CA LEU A 12 -10.95 12.19 11.96
C LEU A 12 -10.95 10.89 11.14
N VAL A 13 -10.87 10.95 9.81
CA VAL A 13 -10.79 9.76 8.95
C VAL A 13 -9.50 8.97 9.21
N VAL A 14 -8.36 9.65 9.34
CA VAL A 14 -7.09 9.01 9.66
C VAL A 14 -7.11 8.41 11.08
N VAL A 15 -7.67 9.13 12.06
CA VAL A 15 -7.80 8.62 13.43
C VAL A 15 -8.78 7.45 13.49
N SER A 16 -9.90 7.48 12.76
CA SER A 16 -10.83 6.34 12.69
C SER A 16 -10.23 5.15 11.96
N ALA A 17 -9.37 5.39 10.97
CA ALA A 17 -8.61 4.34 10.30
C ALA A 17 -7.62 3.68 11.25
N ILE A 18 -6.91 4.49 12.04
CA ILE A 18 -5.95 4.04 13.05
C ILE A 18 -6.64 3.31 14.20
N ALA A 19 -7.81 3.78 14.62
CA ALA A 19 -8.62 3.19 15.69
C ALA A 19 -9.49 2.01 15.22
N SER A 20 -9.46 1.66 13.94
CA SER A 20 -10.27 0.55 13.42
C SER A 20 -9.78 -0.79 13.98
N TYR A 21 -10.74 -1.68 14.24
CA TYR A 21 -10.48 -3.04 14.74
C TYR A 21 -9.47 -3.79 13.86
N ALA A 22 -9.46 -3.54 12.55
CA ALA A 22 -8.46 -4.05 11.61
C ALA A 22 -7.02 -3.69 12.01
N MET A 23 -6.77 -2.43 12.38
CA MET A 23 -5.44 -1.95 12.76
C MET A 23 -5.01 -2.48 14.14
N TRP A 24 -5.97 -2.60 15.07
CA TRP A 24 -5.77 -3.22 16.38
C TRP A 24 -5.43 -4.72 16.25
N TYR A 25 -6.19 -5.44 15.42
CA TYR A 25 -6.01 -6.86 15.15
C TYR A 25 -4.69 -7.15 14.42
N THR A 26 -4.28 -6.32 13.45
CA THR A 26 -2.96 -6.43 12.81
C THR A 26 -1.80 -6.01 13.71
N SER A 27 -2.04 -5.13 14.69
CA SER A 27 -0.98 -4.65 15.61
C SER A 27 -0.63 -5.65 16.71
N LEU A 28 -1.61 -6.43 17.17
CA LEU A 28 -1.44 -7.36 18.29
C LEU A 28 -1.26 -8.82 17.85
N SER A 29 -1.58 -9.14 16.60
CA SER A 29 -1.19 -10.43 16.02
C SER A 29 0.23 -10.32 15.46
N VAL A 30 1.03 -11.37 15.61
CA VAL A 30 2.33 -11.55 14.93
C VAL A 30 2.07 -11.77 13.44
N ARG A 31 1.41 -10.81 12.79
CA ARG A 31 1.13 -10.82 11.36
C ARG A 31 2.13 -9.88 10.69
N PRO A 32 2.66 -10.26 9.52
CA PRO A 32 3.63 -9.48 8.75
C PRO A 32 3.07 -8.17 8.15
N ASP A 33 1.96 -7.65 8.68
CA ASP A 33 1.15 -6.59 8.07
C ASP A 33 1.49 -5.18 8.59
N LEU A 34 2.06 -5.09 9.80
CA LEU A 34 2.46 -3.80 10.39
C LEU A 34 3.64 -3.17 9.66
N LEU A 35 4.63 -3.98 9.31
CA LEU A 35 5.84 -3.51 8.65
C LEU A 35 5.57 -2.85 7.28
N PRO A 36 4.83 -3.49 6.34
CA PRO A 36 4.44 -2.82 5.10
C PRO A 36 3.59 -1.58 5.37
N ALA A 37 2.65 -1.61 6.31
CA ALA A 37 1.82 -0.45 6.64
C ALA A 37 2.67 0.75 7.13
N CYS A 38 3.64 0.51 8.01
CA CYS A 38 4.58 1.53 8.48
C CYS A 38 5.41 2.10 7.33
N LEU A 39 5.98 1.26 6.47
CA LEU A 39 6.76 1.69 5.30
C LEU A 39 5.93 2.56 4.36
N GLN A 40 4.67 2.19 4.12
CA GLN A 40 3.74 2.97 3.29
C GLN A 40 3.43 4.34 3.89
N LEU A 41 3.21 4.43 5.21
CA LEU A 41 2.99 5.71 5.90
C LEU A 41 4.23 6.61 5.83
N TRP A 42 5.42 6.02 5.94
CA TRP A 42 6.68 6.75 5.79
C TRP A 42 6.87 7.31 4.37
N VAL A 43 6.50 6.57 3.33
CA VAL A 43 6.51 7.06 1.94
C VAL A 43 5.68 8.33 1.81
N VAL A 44 4.46 8.32 2.34
CA VAL A 44 3.56 9.49 2.30
C VAL A 44 4.15 10.65 3.12
N ALA A 45 4.67 10.37 4.31
CA ALA A 45 5.26 11.39 5.17
C ALA A 45 6.48 12.08 4.54
N LEU A 46 7.31 11.34 3.79
CA LEU A 46 8.47 11.86 3.07
C LEU A 46 8.10 12.76 1.88
N LEU A 47 6.94 12.52 1.26
CA LEU A 47 6.46 13.25 0.08
C LEU A 47 5.56 14.46 0.43
N ASP A 48 5.09 14.56 1.68
CA ASP A 48 4.27 15.67 2.17
C ASP A 48 5.05 17.00 2.25
N ASP A 49 6.38 16.95 2.31
CA ASP A 49 7.19 18.17 2.39
C ASP A 49 7.28 18.90 1.04
N ARG A 50 6.84 20.17 0.99
CA ARG A 50 6.89 21.00 -0.23
C ARG A 50 8.32 21.17 -0.75
N ARG A 51 9.32 21.03 0.12
CA ARG A 51 10.76 21.07 -0.19
C ARG A 51 11.40 19.69 -0.33
N ALA A 52 10.62 18.63 -0.59
CA ALA A 52 11.15 17.30 -0.86
C ALA A 52 12.34 17.37 -1.83
N ARG A 53 13.53 17.01 -1.32
CA ARG A 53 14.77 16.99 -2.09
C ARG A 53 14.74 15.75 -3.00
N ARG A 54 15.52 15.73 -4.08
CA ARG A 54 15.61 14.53 -4.96
C ARG A 54 15.92 13.24 -4.17
N TRP A 55 16.75 13.34 -3.14
CA TRP A 55 17.04 12.25 -2.21
C TRP A 55 15.80 11.71 -1.49
N THR A 56 14.85 12.56 -1.05
CA THR A 56 13.67 12.08 -0.32
C THR A 56 12.70 11.33 -1.23
N VAL A 57 12.64 11.71 -2.51
CA VAL A 57 11.87 10.99 -3.54
C VAL A 57 12.49 9.61 -3.82
N ALA A 58 13.82 9.55 -3.92
CA ALA A 58 14.53 8.28 -4.07
C ALA A 58 14.32 7.37 -2.85
N ALA A 59 14.48 7.90 -1.63
CA ALA A 59 14.23 7.16 -0.39
C ALA A 59 12.78 6.64 -0.31
N ALA A 60 11.80 7.45 -0.73
CA ALA A 60 10.41 7.04 -0.83
C ALA A 60 10.22 5.88 -1.83
N GLY A 61 10.93 5.88 -2.95
CA GLY A 61 10.96 4.77 -3.92
C GLY A 61 11.52 3.47 -3.32
N VAL A 62 12.63 3.56 -2.56
CA VAL A 62 13.22 2.41 -1.85
C VAL A 62 12.24 1.83 -0.82
N LEU A 63 11.63 2.69 0.00
CA LEU A 63 10.66 2.27 1.01
C LEU A 63 9.41 1.63 0.39
N ALA A 64 8.94 2.16 -0.75
CA ALA A 64 7.84 1.56 -1.49
C ALA A 64 8.20 0.16 -2.03
N ALA A 65 9.44 -0.03 -2.51
CA ALA A 65 9.92 -1.33 -2.98
C ALA A 65 10.02 -2.34 -1.84
N LEU A 66 10.56 -1.93 -0.69
CA LEU A 66 10.62 -2.76 0.52
C LEU A 66 9.21 -3.13 1.02
N ALA A 67 8.28 -2.17 1.04
CA ALA A 67 6.89 -2.44 1.40
C ALA A 67 6.26 -3.49 0.48
N TRP A 68 6.51 -3.39 -0.83
CA TRP A 68 6.02 -4.36 -1.81
C TRP A 68 6.65 -5.75 -1.64
N LEU A 69 7.96 -5.82 -1.37
CA LEU A 69 8.65 -7.09 -1.16
C LEU A 69 8.17 -7.82 0.10
N THR A 70 7.76 -7.05 1.12
CA THR A 70 7.24 -7.60 2.38
C THR A 70 5.79 -8.06 2.24
N LYS A 71 5.01 -7.38 1.39
CA LYS A 71 3.65 -7.81 1.04
C LYS A 71 3.27 -7.27 -0.34
N LEU A 72 2.97 -8.17 -1.28
CA LEU A 72 2.62 -7.82 -2.66
C LEU A 72 1.44 -6.83 -2.76
N SER A 73 0.49 -6.90 -1.82
CA SER A 73 -0.64 -5.96 -1.75
C SER A 73 -0.21 -4.53 -1.41
N ALA A 74 1.04 -4.29 -1.03
CA ALA A 74 1.52 -2.95 -0.66
C ALA A 74 1.77 -2.02 -1.87
N VAL A 75 1.49 -2.48 -3.10
CA VAL A 75 1.58 -1.69 -4.33
C VAL A 75 0.75 -0.40 -4.30
N TRP A 76 -0.31 -0.36 -3.49
CA TRP A 76 -1.20 0.81 -3.36
C TRP A 76 -0.48 2.08 -2.94
N ALA A 77 0.55 1.99 -2.09
CA ALA A 77 1.31 3.17 -1.67
C ALA A 77 2.13 3.78 -2.81
N LEU A 78 2.68 2.94 -3.69
CA LEU A 78 3.35 3.41 -4.90
C LEU A 78 2.36 4.17 -5.79
N LEU A 79 1.20 3.59 -6.03
CA LEU A 79 0.14 4.21 -6.85
C LEU A 79 -0.31 5.56 -6.26
N ALA A 80 -0.56 5.59 -4.94
CA ALA A 80 -0.95 6.82 -4.24
C ALA A 80 0.15 7.90 -4.33
N ALA A 81 1.42 7.53 -4.13
CA ALA A 81 2.56 8.45 -4.23
C ALA A 81 2.73 9.00 -5.66
N VAL A 82 2.58 8.16 -6.68
CA VAL A 82 2.63 8.58 -8.08
C VAL A 82 1.47 9.52 -8.42
N ALA A 83 0.24 9.17 -8.03
CA ALA A 83 -0.93 10.02 -8.25
C ALA A 83 -0.76 11.39 -7.55
N TYR A 84 -0.22 11.40 -6.33
CA TYR A 84 0.10 12.62 -5.61
C TYR A 84 1.14 13.49 -6.33
N LEU A 85 2.24 12.91 -6.81
CA LEU A 85 3.26 13.67 -7.53
C LEU A 85 2.77 14.18 -8.90
N VAL A 86 1.98 13.37 -9.61
CA VAL A 86 1.40 13.74 -10.90
C VAL A 86 0.36 14.86 -10.75
N SER A 87 -0.51 14.79 -9.74
CA SER A 87 -1.50 15.87 -9.45
C SER A 87 -0.82 17.18 -9.07
N ARG A 88 0.39 17.14 -8.47
CA ARG A 88 1.24 18.31 -8.19
C ARG A 88 2.09 18.76 -9.37
N ARG A 89 1.88 18.22 -10.58
CA ARG A 89 2.68 18.46 -11.80
C ARG A 89 4.17 18.11 -11.67
N ARG A 90 4.55 17.32 -10.67
CA ARG A 90 5.93 16.86 -10.42
C ARG A 90 6.22 15.55 -11.16
N ARG A 91 6.03 15.53 -12.48
CA ARG A 91 6.19 14.31 -13.31
C ARG A 91 7.60 13.74 -13.26
N ARG A 92 8.64 14.59 -13.20
CA ARG A 92 10.03 14.13 -13.10
C ARG A 92 10.28 13.37 -11.80
N ASP A 93 9.77 13.86 -10.69
CA ASP A 93 9.89 13.20 -9.39
C ASP A 93 9.10 11.89 -9.36
N ALA A 94 7.93 11.85 -10.00
CA ALA A 94 7.17 10.60 -10.15
C ALA A 94 7.95 9.54 -10.95
N LEU A 95 8.61 9.94 -12.04
CA LEU A 95 9.48 9.04 -12.81
C LEU A 95 10.68 8.57 -11.99
N THR A 96 11.30 9.44 -11.20
CA THR A 96 12.39 9.05 -10.28
C THR A 96 11.90 8.04 -9.25
N LEU A 97 10.74 8.27 -8.65
CA LEU A 97 10.15 7.37 -7.67
C LEU A 97 9.87 5.99 -8.26
N VAL A 98 9.22 5.93 -9.43
CA VAL A 98 8.93 4.67 -10.14
C VAL A 98 10.22 3.99 -10.58
N GLY A 99 11.19 4.75 -11.09
CA GLY A 99 12.49 4.21 -11.52
C GLY A 99 13.25 3.57 -10.37
N VAL A 100 13.35 4.25 -9.22
CA VAL A 100 14.01 3.70 -8.03
C VAL A 100 13.24 2.51 -7.47
N PHE A 101 11.91 2.60 -7.41
CA PHE A 101 11.06 1.47 -7.00
C PHE A 101 11.33 0.24 -7.87
N ALA A 102 11.25 0.39 -9.20
CA ALA A 102 11.43 -0.71 -10.13
C ALA A 102 12.83 -1.29 -10.04
N ALA A 103 13.87 -0.44 -9.97
CA ALA A 103 15.25 -0.89 -9.87
C ALA A 103 15.49 -1.72 -8.60
N VAL A 104 14.99 -1.26 -7.44
CA VAL A 104 15.18 -1.96 -6.15
C VAL A 104 14.29 -3.20 -6.05
N ALA A 105 13.04 -3.12 -6.48
CA ALA A 105 12.13 -4.27 -6.45
C ALA A 105 12.63 -5.37 -7.38
N LEU A 106 13.04 -5.02 -8.60
CA LEU A 106 13.55 -5.98 -9.58
C LEU A 106 14.89 -6.57 -9.14
N SER A 107 15.81 -5.77 -8.61
CA SER A 107 17.11 -6.28 -8.14
C SER A 107 16.93 -7.28 -7.01
N LEU A 108 16.15 -6.93 -5.98
CA LEU A 108 15.86 -7.84 -4.87
C LEU A 108 15.12 -9.09 -5.36
N TRP A 109 14.12 -8.93 -6.22
CA TRP A 109 13.38 -10.06 -6.79
C TRP A 109 14.28 -11.04 -7.54
N LEU A 110 15.15 -10.52 -8.41
CA LEU A 110 16.11 -11.32 -9.16
C LEU A 110 17.11 -12.01 -8.23
N THR A 111 17.60 -11.32 -7.20
CA THR A 111 18.46 -11.93 -6.17
C THR A 111 17.75 -13.08 -5.47
N PHE A 112 16.49 -12.91 -5.06
CA PHE A 112 15.71 -13.99 -4.46
C PHE A 112 15.48 -15.16 -5.42
N CYS A 113 15.15 -14.89 -6.68
CA CYS A 113 14.97 -15.95 -7.68
C CYS A 113 16.27 -16.73 -7.93
N ALA A 114 17.40 -16.03 -8.02
CA ALA A 114 18.71 -16.64 -8.21
C ALA A 114 19.13 -17.49 -7.00
N LEU A 115 18.88 -17.02 -5.77
CA LEU A 115 19.16 -17.77 -4.54
C LEU A 115 18.23 -18.99 -4.35
N SER A 116 17.05 -18.97 -4.98
CA SER A 116 16.04 -20.01 -4.82
C SER A 116 16.04 -21.04 -5.95
N ASP A 117 17.00 -21.00 -6.88
CA ASP A 117 17.02 -21.80 -8.11
C ASP A 117 15.67 -21.79 -8.87
N GLY A 118 14.99 -20.64 -8.89
CA GLY A 118 13.67 -20.50 -9.53
C GLY A 118 12.48 -21.09 -8.77
N ARG A 119 12.70 -21.90 -7.71
CA ARG A 119 11.63 -22.58 -6.95
C ARG A 119 10.61 -21.63 -6.31
N MET A 120 11.03 -20.40 -6.01
CA MET A 120 10.14 -19.38 -5.47
C MET A 120 9.05 -18.95 -6.47
N LEU A 121 9.37 -18.94 -7.76
CA LEU A 121 8.42 -18.57 -8.81
C LEU A 121 7.43 -19.70 -9.07
N ASP A 122 7.90 -20.96 -9.07
CA ASP A 122 7.05 -22.15 -9.14
C ASP A 122 6.09 -22.23 -7.96
N ASN A 123 6.59 -21.98 -6.74
CA ASN A 123 5.76 -21.96 -5.54
C ASN A 123 4.70 -20.85 -5.61
N LEU A 124 5.05 -19.64 -6.09
CA LEU A 124 4.12 -18.54 -6.23
C LEU A 124 3.06 -18.81 -7.30
N MET A 125 3.45 -19.37 -8.45
CA MET A 125 2.52 -19.76 -9.51
C MET A 125 1.58 -20.87 -9.04
N THR A 126 2.11 -21.85 -8.32
CA THR A 126 1.32 -22.94 -7.75
C THR A 126 0.33 -22.40 -6.70
N LEU A 127 0.77 -21.54 -5.77
CA LEU A 127 -0.12 -20.93 -4.76
C LEU A 127 -1.16 -20.00 -5.36
N SER A 128 -0.82 -19.24 -6.40
CA SER A 128 -1.77 -18.32 -7.04
C SER A 128 -2.84 -19.06 -7.85
N ALA A 129 -2.51 -20.25 -8.38
CA ALA A 129 -3.45 -21.13 -9.07
C ALA A 129 -4.26 -22.04 -8.14
N SER A 130 -3.75 -22.39 -6.94
CA SER A 130 -4.32 -23.40 -6.03
C SER A 130 -5.66 -23.02 -5.35
N GLY A 131 -6.36 -22.00 -5.82
CA GLY A 131 -7.68 -21.59 -5.32
C GLY A 131 -8.70 -21.25 -6.40
N ILE A 132 -8.35 -21.45 -7.68
CA ILE A 132 -9.23 -21.15 -8.82
C ILE A 132 -9.83 -22.47 -9.32
N ASP A 133 -10.81 -22.99 -8.59
CA ASP A 133 -11.56 -24.19 -9.00
C ASP A 133 -12.64 -23.91 -10.07
N GLY A 134 -12.67 -22.69 -10.63
CA GLY A 134 -13.57 -22.27 -11.71
C GLY A 134 -14.02 -20.82 -11.62
N PRO A 135 -14.74 -20.29 -12.64
CA PRO A 135 -15.18 -18.89 -12.67
C PRO A 135 -16.11 -18.50 -11.50
N LEU A 136 -16.82 -19.48 -10.91
CA LEU A 136 -17.64 -19.26 -9.72
C LEU A 136 -16.82 -18.97 -8.45
N SER A 137 -15.57 -19.43 -8.36
CA SER A 137 -14.72 -19.18 -7.18
C SER A 137 -14.28 -17.71 -7.11
N ILE A 138 -14.09 -17.06 -8.25
CA ILE A 138 -13.74 -15.64 -8.36
C ILE A 138 -14.88 -14.75 -7.84
N VAL A 139 -16.13 -15.05 -8.23
CA VAL A 139 -17.31 -14.33 -7.75
C VAL A 139 -17.50 -14.51 -6.24
N LYS A 140 -17.35 -15.74 -5.74
CA LYS A 140 -17.41 -16.04 -4.29
C LYS A 140 -16.31 -15.32 -3.51
N ALA A 141 -15.10 -15.23 -4.05
CA ALA A 141 -14.01 -14.48 -3.44
C ALA A 141 -14.34 -12.99 -3.33
N GLY A 142 -14.89 -12.38 -4.39
CA GLY A 142 -15.35 -10.98 -4.37
C GLY A 142 -16.41 -10.71 -3.30
N VAL A 143 -17.45 -11.56 -3.23
CA VAL A 143 -18.51 -11.43 -2.22
C VAL A 143 -17.95 -11.60 -0.80
N ARG A 144 -17.00 -12.51 -0.60
CA ARG A 144 -16.34 -12.72 0.70
C ARG A 144 -15.53 -11.50 1.13
N ILE A 145 -14.83 -10.84 0.21
CA ILE A 145 -14.08 -9.61 0.50
C ILE A 145 -15.03 -8.49 0.93
N VAL A 146 -16.14 -8.30 0.22
CA VAL A 146 -17.16 -7.30 0.59
C VAL A 146 -17.74 -7.59 1.97
N ARG A 147 -18.10 -8.84 2.25
CA ARG A 147 -18.64 -9.24 3.55
C ARG A 147 -17.64 -8.98 4.68
N VAL A 148 -16.38 -9.38 4.51
CA VAL A 148 -15.33 -9.14 5.50
C VAL A 148 -15.07 -7.64 5.69
N ALA A 149 -15.10 -6.84 4.62
CA ALA A 149 -14.93 -5.39 4.72
C ALA A 149 -16.06 -4.73 5.53
N VAL A 150 -17.30 -5.16 5.32
CA VAL A 150 -18.48 -4.70 6.08
C VAL A 150 -18.39 -5.11 7.56
N GLU A 151 -17.95 -6.34 7.84
CA GLU A 151 -17.82 -6.86 9.20
C GLU A 151 -16.65 -6.23 9.98
N THR A 152 -15.53 -5.95 9.31
CA THR A 152 -14.27 -5.56 9.99
C THR A 152 -14.09 -4.05 10.10
N ALA A 153 -14.65 -3.27 9.16
CA ALA A 153 -14.49 -1.82 9.13
C ALA A 153 -15.77 -1.10 8.67
N PRO A 154 -16.92 -1.30 9.35
CA PRO A 154 -18.21 -0.71 8.96
C PRO A 154 -18.16 0.82 8.92
N LEU A 155 -17.37 1.44 9.81
CA LEU A 155 -17.14 2.89 9.82
C LEU A 155 -16.38 3.40 8.59
N MET A 156 -15.43 2.63 8.04
CA MET A 156 -14.77 3.02 6.79
C MET A 156 -15.74 2.94 5.61
N VAL A 157 -16.56 1.87 5.54
CA VAL A 157 -17.57 1.69 4.48
C VAL A 157 -18.64 2.80 4.54
N ALA A 158 -19.05 3.19 5.75
CA ALA A 158 -20.00 4.28 5.96
C ALA A 158 -19.41 5.65 5.59
N LEU A 159 -18.10 5.85 5.76
CA LEU A 159 -17.42 7.11 5.48
C LEU A 159 -16.88 7.22 4.04
N THR A 160 -16.75 6.11 3.29
CA THR A 160 -16.36 6.12 1.87
C THR A 160 -17.20 7.03 0.97
N PRO A 161 -18.54 7.07 1.06
CA PRO A 161 -19.30 8.03 0.26
C PRO A 161 -18.97 9.47 0.64
N VAL A 162 -18.72 9.77 1.92
CA VAL A 162 -18.40 11.13 2.38
C VAL A 162 -17.04 11.59 1.86
N SER A 163 -16.07 10.68 1.67
CA SER A 163 -14.75 11.05 1.12
C SER A 163 -14.76 11.31 -0.38
N LEU A 164 -15.63 10.63 -1.15
CA LEU A 164 -15.81 10.85 -2.59
C LEU A 164 -16.46 12.21 -2.92
N TRP A 165 -17.18 12.81 -1.97
CA TRP A 165 -17.85 14.11 -2.13
C TRP A 165 -16.95 15.32 -1.82
N VAL A 166 -15.71 15.10 -1.36
CA VAL A 166 -14.82 16.17 -0.87
C VAL A 166 -13.67 16.48 -1.86
N THR A 167 -13.58 15.77 -2.98
CA THR A 167 -12.65 16.06 -4.10
C THR A 167 -13.34 16.88 -5.17
#